data_AF-A0A4Q1FFR2-F1
#
_entry.id   AF-A0A4Q1FFR2-F1
#
_cell.length_a   1.000
_cell.length_b   1.000
_cell.length_c   1.000
_cell.angle_alpha   90.00
_cell.angle_beta   90.00
_cell.angle_gamma   90.00
#
_symmetry.space_group_name_H-M   'P 1'
#
loop_
_entity.id
_entity.type
_entity.pdbx_description
1 polymer ?
#
loop_
_entity_poly.entity_id
_entity_poly.type
_entity_poly.pdbx_seq_one_letter_code
_entity_poly.pdbx_strand_id
1 'polypeptide(L)'
;MKKVILSISAMLFAGVAFAQGNVSDVDQLGLLNGALVIQVGSSNNSDVDQIGIANVAIVGQYGDDNESSVAQLGAGNVAVVTQIGDDNSSTIAQGIWVGNLAVTTQIGAYNNSDVLQVGNFNDAYTTQFGAFNNSTTLQFGDDNTAATTQVGFFNNAATLQLGWDNYSSIEQYGIGNFAATAQFGNDHISTVTQTGFLNGSIVIQSN
;
A
#
# COMPACT_ATOMS: atom_id res chain seq x y z
N MET A 1 -50.77 -16.69 57.20
CA MET A 1 -50.36 -15.45 56.49
C MET A 1 -49.29 -15.81 55.46
N LYS A 2 -49.60 -15.73 54.16
CA LYS A 2 -48.62 -15.89 53.07
C LYS A 2 -48.06 -14.50 52.74
N LYS A 3 -46.74 -14.35 52.71
CA LYS A 3 -46.05 -13.22 52.06
C LYS A 3 -45.04 -13.76 51.05
N VAL A 4 -44.94 -13.04 49.96
CA VAL A 4 -44.49 -13.41 48.62
C VAL A 4 -43.30 -12.50 48.28
N ILE A 5 -42.25 -13.09 47.69
CA ILE A 5 -41.25 -12.54 46.74
C ILE A 5 -40.20 -11.51 47.26
N LEU A 6 -38.90 -11.80 47.03
CA LEU A 6 -38.12 -11.14 45.97
C LEU A 6 -36.86 -11.94 45.59
N SER A 7 -36.92 -12.57 44.42
CA SER A 7 -35.77 -13.02 43.63
C SER A 7 -35.07 -11.80 43.03
N ILE A 8 -33.77 -11.69 43.21
CA ILE A 8 -32.92 -10.90 42.31
C ILE A 8 -32.08 -11.91 41.54
N SER A 9 -32.64 -12.32 40.41
CA SER A 9 -31.93 -12.75 39.23
C SER A 9 -30.87 -11.70 38.89
N ALA A 10 -29.61 -11.97 39.24
CA ALA A 10 -28.49 -11.24 38.68
C ALA A 10 -28.47 -11.57 37.19
N MET A 11 -28.95 -10.62 36.38
CA MET A 11 -28.92 -10.66 34.93
C MET A 11 -27.49 -10.95 34.49
N LEU A 12 -27.31 -12.11 33.87
CA LEU A 12 -26.16 -12.40 33.04
C LEU A 12 -26.22 -11.41 31.88
N PHE A 13 -25.48 -10.30 31.96
CA PHE A 13 -25.17 -9.52 30.77
C PHE A 13 -24.18 -10.36 29.97
N ALA A 14 -24.71 -11.21 29.10
CA ALA A 14 -23.98 -11.70 27.94
C ALA A 14 -23.74 -10.48 27.05
N GLY A 15 -22.63 -9.78 27.29
CA GLY A 15 -22.08 -8.84 26.33
C GLY A 15 -21.78 -9.63 25.08
N VAL A 16 -22.54 -9.38 24.01
CA VAL A 16 -22.20 -9.85 22.67
C VAL A 16 -20.93 -9.11 22.29
N ALA A 17 -19.78 -9.77 22.43
CA ALA A 17 -18.54 -9.29 21.86
C ALA A 17 -18.63 -9.53 20.35
N PHE A 18 -18.95 -8.48 19.59
CA PHE A 18 -18.61 -8.47 18.16
C PHE A 18 -17.08 -8.53 18.08
N ALA A 19 -16.55 -9.47 17.31
CA ALA A 19 -15.12 -9.60 17.09
C ALA A 19 -14.61 -8.34 16.36
N GLN A 20 -13.97 -7.42 17.09
CA GLN A 20 -13.18 -6.33 16.52
C GLN A 20 -11.78 -6.88 16.21
N GLY A 21 -11.69 -7.78 15.24
CA GLY A 21 -10.51 -8.60 14.96
C GLY A 21 -9.50 -7.93 14.04
N ASN A 22 -8.91 -6.81 14.45
CA ASN A 22 -7.71 -6.33 13.76
C ASN A 22 -6.56 -7.31 14.02
N VAL A 23 -5.85 -7.72 12.98
CA VAL A 23 -4.70 -8.62 13.05
C VAL A 23 -3.48 -7.86 12.55
N SER A 24 -2.41 -7.87 13.35
CA SER A 24 -1.11 -7.38 12.93
C SER A 24 -0.07 -8.45 13.24
N ASP A 25 0.70 -8.83 12.24
CA ASP A 25 1.91 -9.65 12.35
C ASP A 25 3.13 -8.80 11.98
N VAL A 26 4.20 -8.91 12.77
CA VAL A 26 5.43 -8.13 12.59
C VAL A 26 6.62 -9.00 12.96
N ASP A 27 7.36 -9.45 11.96
CA ASP A 27 8.56 -10.26 12.09
C ASP A 27 9.82 -9.46 11.71
N GLN A 28 10.73 -9.29 12.67
CA GLN A 28 11.96 -8.52 12.49
C GLN A 28 13.20 -9.37 12.79
N LEU A 29 14.04 -9.59 11.78
CA LEU A 29 15.32 -10.29 11.90
C LEU A 29 16.48 -9.36 11.52
N GLY A 30 17.38 -9.06 12.47
CA GLY A 30 18.61 -8.31 12.22
C GLY A 30 18.83 -7.17 13.22
N LEU A 31 19.36 -6.03 12.79
CA LEU A 31 19.79 -4.93 13.68
C LEU A 31 19.11 -3.60 13.29
N LEU A 32 18.63 -2.84 14.27
CA LEU A 32 18.04 -1.50 14.07
C LEU A 32 16.79 -1.43 13.16
N ASN A 33 16.12 -2.54 12.87
CA ASN A 33 14.84 -2.49 12.15
C ASN A 33 13.75 -1.84 13.02
N GLY A 34 12.86 -1.08 12.40
CA GLY A 34 11.74 -0.39 13.04
C GLY A 34 10.44 -0.66 12.31
N ALA A 35 9.41 -1.05 13.05
CA ALA A 35 8.07 -1.25 12.53
C ALA A 35 7.07 -0.52 13.43
N LEU A 36 6.13 0.19 12.81
CA LEU A 36 5.00 0.83 13.48
C LEU A 36 3.73 0.46 12.73
N VAL A 37 2.84 -0.27 13.38
CA VAL A 37 1.52 -0.61 12.84
C VAL A 37 0.43 0.03 13.71
N ILE A 38 -0.49 0.76 13.10
CA ILE A 38 -1.64 1.39 13.74
C ILE A 38 -2.90 0.93 12.99
N GLN A 39 -3.83 0.29 13.69
CA GLN A 39 -5.10 -0.19 13.14
C GLN A 39 -6.27 0.36 13.95
N VAL A 40 -7.17 1.08 13.28
CA VAL A 40 -8.36 1.70 13.86
C VAL A 40 -9.58 1.31 13.01
N GLY A 41 -10.59 0.71 13.63
CA GLY A 41 -11.75 0.13 12.95
C GLY A 41 -11.80 -1.39 13.18
N SER A 42 -12.38 -2.14 12.25
CA SER A 42 -12.57 -3.59 12.38
C SER A 42 -11.95 -4.39 11.22
N SER A 43 -11.52 -5.62 11.51
CA SER A 43 -11.01 -6.58 10.52
C SER A 43 -9.83 -6.11 9.66
N ASN A 44 -9.07 -5.09 10.09
CA ASN A 44 -7.87 -4.68 9.38
C ASN A 44 -6.77 -5.74 9.57
N ASN A 45 -6.07 -6.10 8.50
CA ASN A 45 -4.96 -7.04 8.51
C ASN A 45 -3.67 -6.34 8.07
N SER A 46 -2.60 -6.48 8.86
CA SER A 46 -1.28 -5.96 8.52
C SER A 46 -0.23 -7.04 8.75
N ASP A 47 0.64 -7.24 7.77
CA ASP A 47 1.76 -8.16 7.81
C ASP A 47 3.05 -7.39 7.46
N VAL A 48 4.06 -7.45 8.33
CA VAL A 48 5.33 -6.74 8.17
C VAL A 48 6.51 -7.67 8.45
N ASP A 49 7.23 -8.04 7.39
CA ASP A 49 8.44 -8.84 7.42
C ASP A 49 9.68 -7.98 7.13
N GLN A 50 10.59 -7.85 8.11
CA GLN A 50 11.84 -7.09 7.97
C GLN A 50 13.07 -7.94 8.26
N ILE A 51 13.88 -8.21 7.24
CA ILE A 51 15.13 -8.96 7.36
C ILE A 51 16.32 -8.08 6.97
N GLY A 52 17.19 -7.74 7.92
CA GLY A 52 18.44 -7.04 7.67
C GLY A 52 18.70 -5.88 8.64
N ILE A 53 19.17 -4.73 8.14
CA ILE A 53 19.69 -3.65 8.99
C ILE A 53 18.98 -2.33 8.72
N ALA A 54 18.43 -1.69 9.77
CA ALA A 54 17.86 -0.36 9.69
C ALA A 54 16.70 -0.19 8.69
N ASN A 55 15.92 -1.26 8.44
CA ASN A 55 14.70 -1.15 7.65
C ASN A 55 13.58 -0.52 8.47
N VAL A 56 12.74 0.30 7.85
CA VAL A 56 11.62 1.00 8.49
C VAL A 56 10.31 0.70 7.76
N ALA A 57 9.32 0.22 8.50
CA ALA A 57 7.97 -0.02 8.01
C ALA A 57 6.97 0.76 8.88
N ILE A 58 6.10 1.55 8.26
CA ILE A 58 5.03 2.28 8.94
C ILE A 58 3.72 1.95 8.24
N VAL A 59 2.79 1.32 8.94
CA VAL A 59 1.48 0.95 8.42
C VAL A 59 0.39 1.60 9.28
N GLY A 60 -0.50 2.35 8.64
CA GLY A 60 -1.67 2.96 9.27
C GLY A 60 -2.95 2.57 8.53
N GLN A 61 -3.85 1.83 9.19
CA GLN A 61 -5.14 1.40 8.64
C GLN A 61 -6.28 2.01 9.45
N TYR A 62 -7.12 2.80 8.80
CA TYR A 62 -8.24 3.53 9.41
C TYR A 62 -9.53 3.24 8.65
N GLY A 63 -10.36 2.36 9.18
CA GLY A 63 -11.61 1.89 8.56
C GLY A 63 -11.75 0.38 8.71
N ASP A 64 -12.49 -0.26 7.81
CA ASP A 64 -12.80 -1.69 7.93
C ASP A 64 -12.15 -2.53 6.80
N ASP A 65 -11.76 -3.76 7.11
CA ASP A 65 -11.28 -4.76 6.13
C ASP A 65 -10.09 -4.29 5.25
N ASN A 66 -9.24 -3.37 5.72
CA ASN A 66 -8.03 -3.00 4.98
C ASN A 66 -6.92 -4.05 5.15
N GLU A 67 -6.16 -4.31 4.09
CA GLU A 67 -5.07 -5.27 4.06
C GLU A 67 -3.74 -4.60 3.65
N SER A 68 -2.68 -4.80 4.42
CA SER A 68 -1.34 -4.31 4.12
C SER A 68 -0.33 -5.42 4.31
N SER A 69 0.55 -5.62 3.32
CA SER A 69 1.70 -6.51 3.41
C SER A 69 2.97 -5.74 3.04
N VAL A 70 3.98 -5.79 3.91
CA VAL A 70 5.26 -5.12 3.73
C VAL A 70 6.39 -6.12 3.96
N ALA A 71 7.16 -6.41 2.93
CA ALA A 71 8.36 -7.24 3.01
C ALA A 71 9.59 -6.40 2.66
N GLN A 72 10.53 -6.27 3.60
CA GLN A 72 11.78 -5.54 3.43
C GLN A 72 12.98 -6.41 3.77
N LEU A 73 13.74 -6.80 2.76
CA LEU A 73 15.02 -7.46 2.93
C LEU A 73 16.14 -6.42 2.77
N GLY A 74 17.36 -6.66 3.25
CA GLY A 74 18.48 -5.74 3.01
C GLY A 74 18.61 -4.63 4.04
N ALA A 75 19.00 -3.42 3.63
CA ALA A 75 19.35 -2.37 4.59
C ALA A 75 18.83 -0.97 4.25
N GLY A 76 18.34 -0.24 5.26
CA GLY A 76 17.90 1.14 5.11
C GLY A 76 16.67 1.32 4.22
N ASN A 77 15.91 0.25 3.96
CA ASN A 77 14.70 0.32 3.15
C ASN A 77 13.56 0.93 3.97
N VAL A 78 12.71 1.75 3.34
CA VAL A 78 11.59 2.44 3.97
C VAL A 78 10.30 2.12 3.23
N ALA A 79 9.30 1.65 3.97
CA ALA A 79 7.96 1.35 3.46
C ALA A 79 6.93 2.07 4.33
N VAL A 80 6.05 2.85 3.70
CA VAL A 80 4.96 3.56 4.39
C VAL A 80 3.65 3.22 3.69
N VAL A 81 2.71 2.64 4.42
CA VAL A 81 1.36 2.34 3.95
C VAL A 81 0.36 3.09 4.80
N THR A 82 -0.53 3.86 4.15
CA THR A 82 -1.66 4.51 4.81
C THR A 82 -2.94 4.18 4.05
N GLN A 83 -3.89 3.52 4.71
CA GLN A 83 -5.18 3.10 4.18
C GLN A 83 -6.29 3.75 5.00
N ILE A 84 -7.18 4.49 4.34
CA ILE A 84 -8.30 5.18 4.96
C ILE A 84 -9.58 4.82 4.20
N GLY A 85 -10.54 4.20 4.88
CA GLY A 85 -11.78 3.68 4.29
C GLY A 85 -11.79 2.15 4.34
N ASP A 86 -12.42 1.51 3.35
CA ASP A 86 -12.79 0.09 3.47
C ASP A 86 -12.19 -0.76 2.35
N ASP A 87 -11.83 -2.02 2.63
CA ASP A 87 -11.35 -2.98 1.63
C ASP A 87 -10.16 -2.49 0.77
N ASN A 88 -9.30 -1.60 1.27
CA ASN A 88 -8.10 -1.20 0.53
C ASN A 88 -6.98 -2.24 0.74
N SER A 89 -6.24 -2.57 -0.31
CA SER A 89 -5.14 -3.54 -0.28
C SER A 89 -3.83 -2.93 -0.79
N SER A 90 -2.74 -3.12 -0.04
CA SER A 90 -1.41 -2.62 -0.41
C SER A 90 -0.34 -3.67 -0.13
N THR A 91 0.44 -3.99 -1.16
CA THR A 91 1.64 -4.84 -1.05
C THR A 91 2.88 -4.05 -1.40
N ILE A 92 3.88 -4.04 -0.52
CA ILE A 92 5.20 -3.48 -0.76
C ILE A 92 6.25 -4.57 -0.56
N ALA A 93 7.07 -4.81 -1.58
CA ALA A 93 8.20 -5.73 -1.51
C ALA A 93 9.49 -5.00 -1.93
N GLN A 94 10.42 -4.89 -0.98
CA GLN A 94 11.76 -4.33 -1.17
C GLN A 94 12.78 -5.46 -0.95
N GLY A 95 13.54 -5.81 -1.99
CA GLY A 95 14.52 -6.91 -1.94
C GLY A 95 15.76 -6.59 -1.10
N ILE A 96 16.79 -7.46 -1.13
CA ILE A 96 18.03 -7.43 -0.31
C ILE A 96 18.95 -6.19 -0.46
N TRP A 97 18.45 -5.14 -1.07
CA TRP A 97 19.19 -3.97 -1.54
C TRP A 97 19.13 -2.82 -0.54
N VAL A 98 19.77 -1.70 -0.87
CA VAL A 98 19.92 -0.57 0.04
C VAL A 98 19.06 0.61 -0.34
N GLY A 99 18.38 1.20 0.64
CA GLY A 99 17.84 2.56 0.54
C GLY A 99 16.63 2.75 -0.36
N ASN A 100 15.85 1.71 -0.63
CA ASN A 100 14.60 1.86 -1.38
C ASN A 100 13.52 2.53 -0.52
N LEU A 101 12.69 3.35 -1.15
CA LEU A 101 11.54 4.00 -0.54
C LEU A 101 10.26 3.63 -1.30
N ALA A 102 9.26 3.15 -0.58
CA ALA A 102 7.93 2.91 -1.11
C ALA A 102 6.88 3.55 -0.19
N VAL A 103 6.04 4.41 -0.76
CA VAL A 103 4.98 5.12 -0.04
C VAL A 103 3.67 4.90 -0.76
N THR A 104 2.73 4.22 -0.10
CA THR A 104 1.37 3.98 -0.60
C THR A 104 0.36 4.67 0.28
N THR A 105 -0.49 5.51 -0.33
CA THR A 105 -1.65 6.14 0.33
C THR A 105 -2.92 5.80 -0.44
N GLN A 106 -3.87 5.15 0.23
CA GLN A 106 -5.17 4.76 -0.33
C GLN A 106 -6.28 5.38 0.51
N ILE A 107 -7.15 6.15 -0.14
CA ILE A 107 -8.29 6.82 0.49
C ILE A 107 -9.56 6.49 -0.28
N GLY A 108 -10.50 5.83 0.38
CA GLY A 108 -11.77 5.39 -0.19
C GLY A 108 -11.91 3.88 -0.07
N ALA A 109 -12.37 3.19 -1.12
CA ALA A 109 -12.70 1.77 -1.02
C ALA A 109 -12.17 0.90 -2.15
N TYR A 110 -11.80 -0.35 -1.88
CA TYR A 110 -11.35 -1.30 -2.91
C TYR A 110 -10.18 -0.81 -3.77
N ASN A 111 -9.31 0.06 -3.23
CA ASN A 111 -8.11 0.47 -3.95
C ASN A 111 -7.02 -0.60 -3.75
N ASN A 112 -6.27 -0.92 -4.81
CA ASN A 112 -5.19 -1.91 -4.80
C ASN A 112 -3.88 -1.29 -5.27
N SER A 113 -2.80 -1.49 -4.52
CA SER A 113 -1.46 -1.01 -4.87
C SER A 113 -0.42 -2.08 -4.64
N ASP A 114 0.36 -2.39 -5.68
CA ASP A 114 1.47 -3.33 -5.61
C ASP A 114 2.77 -2.64 -6.01
N VAL A 115 3.77 -2.66 -5.12
CA VAL A 115 5.08 -2.07 -5.36
C VAL A 115 6.16 -3.13 -5.16
N LEU A 116 7.00 -3.34 -6.18
CA LEU A 116 8.18 -4.20 -6.12
C LEU A 116 9.42 -3.42 -6.55
N GLN A 117 10.41 -3.37 -5.66
CA GLN A 117 11.69 -2.69 -5.89
C GLN A 117 12.85 -3.69 -5.78
N VAL A 118 13.59 -3.83 -6.89
CA VAL A 118 14.73 -4.73 -7.03
C VAL A 118 15.95 -3.94 -7.51
N GLY A 119 16.78 -3.55 -6.56
CA GLY A 119 18.00 -2.76 -6.74
C GLY A 119 18.04 -1.66 -5.69
N ASN A 120 18.93 -0.69 -5.80
CA ASN A 120 19.18 0.29 -4.73
C ASN A 120 18.52 1.63 -5.02
N PHE A 121 18.17 2.36 -3.95
CA PHE A 121 17.71 3.76 -4.05
C PHE A 121 16.54 3.99 -5.01
N ASN A 122 15.68 2.98 -5.20
CA ASN A 122 14.46 3.19 -5.96
C ASN A 122 13.39 3.82 -5.08
N ASP A 123 12.64 4.74 -5.67
CA ASP A 123 11.57 5.50 -5.05
C ASP A 123 10.25 5.20 -5.76
N ALA A 124 9.23 4.77 -5.00
CA ALA A 124 7.89 4.51 -5.49
C ALA A 124 6.85 5.23 -4.63
N TYR A 125 6.01 6.05 -5.27
CA TYR A 125 4.93 6.79 -4.62
C TYR A 125 3.61 6.44 -5.29
N THR A 126 2.68 5.85 -4.53
CA THR A 126 1.33 5.54 -5.01
C THR A 126 0.30 6.29 -4.17
N THR A 127 -0.57 7.07 -4.83
CA THR A 127 -1.71 7.74 -4.20
C THR A 127 -2.99 7.39 -4.94
N GLN A 128 -3.96 6.80 -4.25
CA GLN A 128 -5.25 6.41 -4.81
C GLN A 128 -6.37 7.05 -4.00
N PHE A 129 -7.18 7.90 -4.63
CA PHE A 129 -8.35 8.52 -4.05
C PHE A 129 -9.61 8.09 -4.80
N GLY A 130 -10.59 7.54 -4.09
CA GLY A 130 -11.84 7.06 -4.66
C GLY A 130 -11.96 5.55 -4.50
N ALA A 131 -12.45 4.85 -5.53
CA ALA A 131 -12.66 3.40 -5.40
C ALA A 131 -12.28 2.57 -6.61
N PHE A 132 -11.90 1.32 -6.37
CA PHE A 132 -11.49 0.37 -7.42
C PHE A 132 -10.31 0.86 -8.27
N ASN A 133 -9.45 1.74 -7.74
CA ASN A 133 -8.24 2.12 -8.44
C ASN A 133 -7.18 1.04 -8.23
N ASN A 134 -6.43 0.71 -9.28
CA ASN A 134 -5.38 -0.30 -9.24
C ASN A 134 -4.07 0.28 -9.78
N SER A 135 -2.99 0.13 -9.01
CA SER A 135 -1.65 0.59 -9.36
C SER A 135 -0.66 -0.54 -9.16
N THR A 136 0.22 -0.73 -10.14
CA THR A 136 1.37 -1.63 -10.05
C THR A 136 2.63 -0.87 -10.42
N THR A 137 3.64 -0.91 -9.56
CA THR A 137 4.96 -0.32 -9.81
C THR A 137 6.04 -1.38 -9.66
N LEU A 138 6.80 -1.61 -10.72
CA LEU A 138 7.92 -2.53 -10.76
C LEU A 138 9.19 -1.77 -11.15
N GLN A 139 10.18 -1.73 -10.26
CA GLN A 139 11.46 -1.07 -10.49
C GLN A 139 12.58 -2.09 -10.36
N PHE A 140 13.32 -2.30 -11.45
CA PHE A 140 14.52 -3.14 -11.46
C PHE A 140 15.72 -2.31 -11.91
N GLY A 141 16.70 -2.19 -11.04
CA GLY A 141 17.86 -1.32 -11.22
C GLY A 141 17.99 -0.32 -10.08
N ASP A 142 18.73 0.76 -10.31
CA ASP A 142 19.12 1.70 -9.27
C ASP A 142 18.55 3.10 -9.57
N ASP A 143 18.27 3.89 -8.54
CA ASP A 143 17.87 5.30 -8.64
C ASP A 143 16.62 5.57 -9.52
N ASN A 144 15.74 4.58 -9.71
CA ASN A 144 14.49 4.80 -10.45
C ASN A 144 13.43 5.45 -9.55
N THR A 145 12.68 6.39 -10.10
CA THR A 145 11.55 7.05 -9.44
C THR A 145 10.25 6.80 -10.21
N ALA A 146 9.24 6.28 -9.52
CA ALA A 146 7.89 6.09 -10.03
C ALA A 146 6.87 6.80 -9.15
N ALA A 147 6.00 7.61 -9.74
CA ALA A 147 4.89 8.27 -9.06
C ALA A 147 3.57 7.95 -9.77
N THR A 148 2.61 7.40 -9.04
CA THR A 148 1.27 7.11 -9.56
C THR A 148 0.22 7.80 -8.70
N THR A 149 -0.59 8.66 -9.32
CA THR A 149 -1.75 9.31 -8.70
C THR A 149 -3.02 8.94 -9.46
N GLN A 150 -3.98 8.34 -8.77
CA GLN A 150 -5.27 7.95 -9.34
C GLN A 150 -6.40 8.58 -8.51
N VAL A 151 -7.24 9.39 -9.14
CA VAL A 151 -8.36 10.07 -8.51
C VAL A 151 -9.64 9.72 -9.26
N GLY A 152 -10.54 9.01 -8.61
CA GLY A 152 -11.84 8.62 -9.14
C GLY A 152 -12.10 7.12 -9.02
N PHE A 153 -12.64 6.52 -10.09
CA PHE A 153 -13.12 5.13 -10.06
C PHE A 153 -12.49 4.27 -11.15
N PHE A 154 -12.14 3.02 -10.85
CA PHE A 154 -11.67 2.06 -11.86
C PHE A 154 -10.44 2.50 -12.67
N ASN A 155 -9.61 3.41 -12.15
CA ASN A 155 -8.39 3.77 -12.86
C ASN A 155 -7.35 2.65 -12.69
N ASN A 156 -6.60 2.35 -13.75
CA ASN A 156 -5.57 1.33 -13.77
C ASN A 156 -4.25 1.93 -14.28
N ALA A 157 -3.18 1.76 -13.50
CA ALA A 157 -1.86 2.30 -13.78
C ALA A 157 -0.79 1.23 -13.60
N ALA A 158 0.11 1.10 -14.57
CA ALA A 158 1.26 0.21 -14.49
C ALA A 158 2.55 0.95 -14.83
N THR A 159 3.56 0.89 -13.96
CA THR A 159 4.90 1.41 -14.21
C THR A 159 5.91 0.27 -14.16
N LEU A 160 6.71 0.14 -15.22
CA LEU A 160 7.87 -0.75 -15.28
C LEU A 160 9.11 0.07 -15.62
N GLN A 161 10.11 0.05 -14.75
CA GLN A 161 11.40 0.71 -14.97
C GLN A 161 12.51 -0.34 -14.87
N LEU A 162 13.25 -0.53 -15.96
CA LEU A 162 14.42 -1.40 -16.03
C LEU A 162 15.64 -0.55 -16.37
N GLY A 163 16.55 -0.35 -15.42
CA GLY A 163 17.79 0.42 -15.64
C GLY A 163 18.05 1.45 -14.54
N TRP A 164 18.74 2.54 -14.88
CA TRP A 164 19.17 3.55 -13.92
C TRP A 164 18.53 4.92 -14.16
N ASP A 165 18.27 5.67 -13.09
CA ASP A 165 17.83 7.07 -13.17
C ASP A 165 16.56 7.30 -14.05
N ASN A 166 15.66 6.31 -14.10
CA ASN A 166 14.39 6.50 -14.83
C ASN A 166 13.35 7.19 -13.95
N TYR A 167 12.62 8.14 -14.53
CA TYR A 167 11.49 8.83 -13.92
C TYR A 167 10.19 8.55 -14.69
N SER A 168 9.18 8.05 -13.99
CA SER A 168 7.83 7.83 -14.52
C SER A 168 6.80 8.49 -13.61
N SER A 169 5.95 9.33 -14.18
CA SER A 169 4.77 9.89 -13.50
C SER A 169 3.50 9.52 -14.25
N ILE A 170 2.54 8.92 -13.56
CA ILE A 170 1.20 8.62 -14.06
C ILE A 170 0.17 9.34 -13.20
N GLU A 171 -0.64 10.19 -13.81
CA GLU A 171 -1.75 10.88 -13.19
C GLU A 171 -3.06 10.57 -13.94
N GLN A 172 -4.04 10.01 -13.23
CA GLN A 172 -5.35 9.65 -13.79
C GLN A 172 -6.47 10.28 -12.99
N TYR A 173 -7.29 11.11 -13.63
CA TYR A 173 -8.44 11.76 -13.04
C TYR A 173 -9.71 11.34 -13.77
N GLY A 174 -10.64 10.69 -13.08
CA GLY A 174 -11.94 10.30 -13.62
C GLY A 174 -12.21 8.81 -13.50
N ILE A 175 -12.84 8.23 -14.53
CA ILE A 175 -13.38 6.86 -14.46
C ILE A 175 -12.78 5.97 -15.54
N GLY A 176 -12.24 4.82 -15.13
CA GLY A 176 -11.85 3.76 -16.07
C GLY A 176 -10.63 4.10 -16.94
N ASN A 177 -9.78 5.04 -16.50
CA ASN A 177 -8.58 5.37 -17.27
C ASN A 177 -7.54 4.25 -17.14
N PHE A 178 -6.80 3.99 -18.21
CA PHE A 178 -5.69 3.05 -18.27
C PHE A 178 -4.42 3.77 -18.72
N ALA A 179 -3.35 3.64 -17.94
CA ALA A 179 -2.05 4.21 -18.23
C ALA A 179 -0.96 3.16 -17.96
N ALA A 180 -0.04 2.99 -18.90
CA ALA A 180 1.15 2.17 -18.68
C ALA A 180 2.42 2.92 -19.11
N THR A 181 3.47 2.85 -18.31
CA THR A 181 4.80 3.32 -18.66
C THR A 181 5.79 2.16 -18.56
N ALA A 182 6.59 1.94 -19.60
CA ALA A 182 7.73 1.02 -19.60
C ALA A 182 9.00 1.76 -20.05
N GLN A 183 10.02 1.80 -19.19
CA GLN A 183 11.31 2.43 -19.47
C GLN A 183 12.42 1.39 -19.39
N PHE A 184 13.22 1.27 -20.45
CA PHE A 184 14.31 0.31 -20.59
C PHE A 184 15.62 1.04 -20.86
N GLY A 185 16.59 0.98 -19.96
CA GLY A 185 17.83 1.74 -20.07
C GLY A 185 17.85 2.91 -19.08
N ASN A 186 18.53 4.00 -19.43
CA ASN A 186 18.86 5.04 -18.45
C ASN A 186 18.27 6.41 -18.79
N ASP A 187 18.11 7.25 -17.77
CA ASP A 187 17.74 8.67 -17.89
C ASP A 187 16.40 8.93 -18.60
N HIS A 188 15.48 7.97 -18.57
CA HIS A 188 14.18 8.16 -19.21
C HIS A 188 13.26 9.00 -18.34
N ILE A 189 12.52 9.92 -18.98
CA ILE A 189 11.48 10.71 -18.32
C ILE A 189 10.17 10.48 -19.05
N SER A 190 9.17 9.98 -18.32
CA SER A 190 7.81 9.78 -18.80
C SER A 190 6.82 10.50 -17.89
N THR A 191 5.84 11.15 -18.49
CA THR A 191 4.69 11.73 -17.78
C THR A 191 3.43 11.43 -18.57
N VAL A 192 2.49 10.73 -17.94
CA VAL A 192 1.18 10.40 -18.49
C VAL A 192 0.12 11.08 -17.63
N THR A 193 -0.59 12.05 -18.19
CA THR A 193 -1.75 12.66 -17.54
C THR A 193 -3.01 12.33 -18.33
N GLN A 194 -4.00 11.74 -17.67
CA GLN A 194 -5.29 11.42 -18.23
C GLN A 194 -6.40 12.05 -17.40
N THR A 195 -7.34 12.73 -18.07
CA THR A 195 -8.54 13.28 -17.44
C THR A 195 -9.77 12.85 -18.22
N GLY A 196 -10.77 12.29 -17.55
CA GLY A 196 -12.04 11.90 -18.16
C GLY A 196 -12.38 10.43 -17.99
N PHE A 197 -13.10 9.89 -18.98
CA PHE A 197 -13.67 8.55 -18.96
C PHE A 197 -12.99 7.66 -19.99
N LEU A 198 -12.55 6.47 -19.58
CA LEU A 198 -12.05 5.40 -20.46
C LEU A 198 -10.87 5.82 -21.37
N ASN A 199 -9.98 6.69 -20.88
CA ASN A 199 -8.78 7.04 -21.63
C ASN A 199 -7.74 5.92 -21.55
N GLY A 200 -6.98 5.69 -22.63
CA GLY A 200 -5.87 4.72 -22.68
C GLY A 200 -4.58 5.42 -23.08
N SER A 201 -3.47 5.15 -22.39
CA SER A 201 -2.14 5.65 -22.75
C SER A 201 -1.09 4.61 -22.44
N ILE A 202 -0.12 4.45 -23.34
CA ILE A 202 1.03 3.57 -23.15
C ILE A 202 2.27 4.33 -23.61
N VAL A 203 3.24 4.49 -22.72
CA VAL A 203 4.55 5.07 -23.02
C VAL A 203 5.60 3.97 -22.92
N ILE A 204 6.40 3.81 -23.97
CA ILE A 204 7.54 2.89 -23.99
C ILE A 204 8.78 3.67 -24.42
N GLN A 205 9.82 3.69 -23.59
CA GLN A 205 11.11 4.33 -23.89
C GLN A 205 12.23 3.30 -23.74
N SER A 206 13.21 3.33 -24.64
CA SER A 206 14.32 2.39 -24.65
C SER A 206 15.59 3.03 -25.22
N ASN A 207 16.76 2.77 -24.62
CA ASN A 207 18.08 3.13 -25.14
C ASN A 207 19.17 2.09 -24.82
#